data_AF-A0AA40DH89-F1
#
_entry.id   AF-A0AA40DH89-F1
#
_cell.length_a   1.000
_cell.length_b   1.000
_cell.length_c   1.000
_cell.angle_alpha   90.00
_cell.angle_beta   90.00
_cell.angle_gamma   90.00
#
_symmetry.space_group_name_H-M   'P 1'
#
loop_
_entity.id
_entity.type
_entity.pdbx_description
1 polymer ?
#
loop_
_entity_poly.entity_id
_entity_poly.type
_entity_poly.pdbx_seq_one_letter_code
_entity_poly.pdbx_strand_id
1 'polypeptide(L)'
;MKFSSITPLLAAAAASAAPLDPVIRPMVPIDVFNVTGFQAYSVPHSSWSYTRFNISVTTISPATLCSAETLSYQHVGDITQTNCTEPSISFNLTRTSDNGAKLDIFWILAEPGLLQGTYLIPGDQFVNSGVATSVHEDYIGSKSFSISNLTLVHSIWGN
;
A
#
# COMPACT_ATOMS: atom_id res chain seq x y z
N MET A 1 51.82 -12.76 35.72
CA MET A 1 51.74 -12.00 34.46
C MET A 1 50.43 -11.20 34.50
N LYS A 2 50.48 -9.86 34.47
CA LYS A 2 49.31 -8.97 34.51
C LYS A 2 48.93 -8.66 33.06
N PHE A 3 47.72 -8.99 32.64
CA PHE A 3 47.17 -8.52 31.36
C PHE A 3 46.32 -7.27 31.63
N SER A 4 46.75 -6.14 31.05
CA SER A 4 45.97 -4.89 31.09
C SER A 4 44.98 -4.88 29.93
N SER A 5 43.71 -4.69 30.26
CA SER A 5 42.61 -4.48 29.32
C SER A 5 42.64 -3.06 28.75
N ILE A 6 42.39 -2.92 27.44
CA ILE A 6 42.12 -1.62 26.80
C ILE A 6 40.73 -1.72 26.17
N THR A 7 39.77 -1.00 26.76
CA THR A 7 38.40 -0.89 26.24
C THR A 7 38.36 0.28 25.24
N PRO A 8 38.04 0.08 23.96
CA PRO A 8 37.85 1.19 23.04
C PRO A 8 36.51 1.89 23.31
N LEU A 9 36.58 3.20 23.51
CA LEU A 9 35.44 4.11 23.63
C LEU A 9 34.84 4.32 22.23
N LEU A 10 33.66 3.75 21.94
CA LEU A 10 32.91 4.10 20.74
C LEU A 10 32.20 5.44 20.96
N ALA A 11 32.58 6.45 20.18
CA ALA A 11 31.85 7.70 20.07
C ALA A 11 30.59 7.48 19.22
N ALA A 12 29.41 7.58 19.85
CA ALA A 12 28.13 7.58 19.15
C ALA A 12 27.94 8.94 18.45
N ALA A 13 27.93 8.95 17.11
CA ALA A 13 27.46 10.08 16.34
C ALA A 13 25.94 10.15 16.48
N ALA A 14 25.43 11.09 17.27
CA ALA A 14 24.02 11.41 17.33
C ALA A 14 23.60 12.04 15.99
N ALA A 15 22.92 11.26 15.15
CA ALA A 15 22.22 11.78 13.98
C ALA A 15 21.07 12.66 14.49
N SER A 16 21.19 13.97 14.31
CA SER A 16 20.11 14.93 14.50
C SER A 16 19.04 14.67 13.44
N ALA A 17 18.09 13.78 13.75
CA ALA A 17 16.82 13.72 13.03
C ALA A 17 16.07 15.02 13.37
N ALA A 18 16.07 15.98 12.44
CA ALA A 18 15.11 17.07 12.51
C ALA A 18 13.70 16.44 12.54
N PRO A 19 12.85 16.78 13.52
CA PRO A 19 11.47 16.31 13.50
C PRO A 19 10.84 16.85 12.21
N LEU A 20 10.41 15.93 11.34
CA LEU A 20 9.49 16.27 10.28
C LEU A 20 8.21 16.67 10.99
N ASP A 21 7.93 17.97 11.09
CA ASP A 21 6.63 18.45 11.55
C ASP A 21 5.57 17.77 10.68
N PRO A 22 4.70 16.91 11.27
CA PRO A 22 3.60 16.36 10.50
C PRO A 22 2.77 17.54 10.03
N VAL A 23 2.58 17.66 8.72
CA VAL A 23 1.70 18.70 8.15
C VAL A 23 0.30 18.43 8.69
N ILE A 24 -0.08 19.15 9.76
CA ILE A 24 -1.41 19.07 10.35
C ILE A 24 -2.37 19.73 9.37
N ARG A 25 -3.00 18.91 8.52
CA ARG A 25 -4.07 19.37 7.62
C ARG A 25 -5.38 19.41 8.41
N PRO A 26 -6.22 20.44 8.23
CA PRO A 26 -7.56 20.48 8.81
C PRO A 26 -8.32 19.18 8.50
N MET A 27 -8.95 18.61 9.53
CA MET A 27 -9.75 17.39 9.45
C MET A 27 -11.05 17.69 8.71
N VAL A 28 -10.96 17.77 7.38
CA VAL A 28 -12.14 17.76 6.52
C VAL A 28 -12.63 16.31 6.44
N PRO A 29 -13.94 16.07 6.60
CA PRO A 29 -14.50 14.72 6.52
C PRO A 29 -14.10 14.05 5.21
N ILE A 30 -13.55 12.84 5.32
CA ILE A 30 -13.23 12.00 4.18
C ILE A 30 -14.24 10.87 4.22
N ASP A 31 -15.17 10.91 3.29
CA ASP A 31 -16.26 9.93 3.23
C ASP A 31 -16.06 8.91 2.11
N VAL A 32 -15.14 9.19 1.17
CA VAL A 32 -14.92 8.34 -0.02
C VAL A 32 -13.46 8.33 -0.44
N PHE A 33 -12.92 7.14 -0.71
CA PHE A 33 -11.73 6.97 -1.56
C PHE A 33 -12.15 6.74 -3.00
N ASN A 34 -11.72 7.60 -3.92
CA ASN A 34 -11.94 7.42 -5.35
C ASN A 34 -10.69 6.85 -5.99
N VAL A 35 -10.77 5.58 -6.40
CA VAL A 35 -9.71 4.87 -7.12
C VAL A 35 -9.92 5.04 -8.62
N THR A 36 -8.85 5.39 -9.33
CA THR A 36 -8.86 5.53 -10.79
C THR A 36 -7.61 4.92 -11.41
N GLY A 37 -7.75 4.44 -12.63
CA GLY A 37 -6.66 3.82 -13.37
C GLY A 37 -6.12 2.54 -12.72
N PHE A 38 -6.96 1.79 -11.99
CA PHE A 38 -6.54 0.55 -11.35
C PHE A 38 -6.09 -0.48 -12.38
N GLN A 39 -4.90 -1.02 -12.14
CA GLN A 39 -4.24 -2.04 -12.93
C GLN A 39 -3.54 -2.99 -11.97
N ALA A 40 -3.66 -4.29 -12.25
CA ALA A 40 -2.87 -5.32 -11.60
C ALA A 40 -2.57 -6.41 -12.64
N TYR A 41 -1.33 -6.83 -12.76
CA TYR A 41 -0.94 -7.87 -13.71
C TYR A 41 0.36 -8.56 -13.30
N SER A 42 0.57 -9.80 -13.73
CA SER A 42 1.87 -10.47 -13.69
C SER A 42 2.59 -10.33 -15.03
N VAL A 43 3.93 -10.29 -14.99
CA VAL A 43 4.74 -10.13 -16.21
C VAL A 43 5.02 -11.52 -16.81
N PRO A 44 4.69 -11.74 -18.09
CA PRO A 44 5.02 -13.00 -18.77
C PRO A 44 6.51 -13.32 -18.66
N HIS A 45 6.85 -14.60 -18.47
CA HIS A 45 8.23 -15.08 -18.33
C HIS A 45 9.02 -14.51 -17.14
N SER A 46 8.35 -13.82 -16.23
CA SER A 46 8.97 -13.13 -15.12
C SER A 46 8.29 -13.53 -13.82
N SER A 47 9.03 -13.45 -12.71
CA SER A 47 8.46 -13.63 -11.37
C SER A 47 7.99 -12.30 -10.78
N TRP A 48 7.67 -11.32 -11.62
CA TRP A 48 7.28 -9.98 -11.18
C TRP A 48 5.80 -9.74 -11.49
N SER A 49 5.09 -9.14 -10.55
CA SER A 49 3.76 -8.59 -10.77
C SER A 49 3.70 -7.13 -10.31
N TYR A 50 2.81 -6.38 -10.94
CA TYR A 50 2.66 -4.94 -10.76
C TYR A 50 1.23 -4.65 -10.34
N THR A 51 1.05 -3.72 -9.41
CA THR A 51 -0.23 -3.09 -9.13
C THR A 51 -0.05 -1.59 -9.11
N ARG A 52 -0.96 -0.85 -9.74
CA ARG A 52 -0.91 0.60 -9.84
C ARG A 52 -2.30 1.22 -9.93
N PHE A 53 -2.49 2.34 -9.24
CA PHE A 53 -3.72 3.15 -9.33
C PHE A 53 -3.47 4.55 -8.76
N ASN A 54 -4.39 5.48 -9.03
CA ASN A 54 -4.43 6.76 -8.34
C ASN A 54 -5.57 6.79 -7.33
N ILE A 55 -5.34 7.39 -6.17
CA ILE A 55 -6.35 7.71 -5.17
C ILE A 55 -6.60 9.20 -5.19
N SER A 56 -7.87 9.58 -5.24
CA SER A 56 -8.32 10.93 -4.95
C SER A 56 -9.33 10.90 -3.81
N VAL A 57 -9.27 11.95 -3.01
CA VAL A 57 -10.14 12.24 -1.88
C VAL A 57 -10.42 13.72 -1.94
N THR A 58 -11.57 14.16 -1.45
CA THR A 58 -12.05 15.55 -1.56
C THR A 58 -11.01 16.60 -1.10
N THR A 59 -10.09 16.18 -0.23
CA THR A 59 -9.13 17.02 0.50
C THR A 59 -7.70 16.93 -0.02
N ILE A 60 -7.41 15.99 -0.92
CA ILE A 60 -6.11 15.88 -1.58
C ILE A 60 -6.28 16.25 -3.04
N SER A 61 -5.63 17.36 -3.40
CA SER A 61 -5.35 17.72 -4.78
C SER A 61 -3.86 18.03 -4.90
N PRO A 62 -3.12 17.37 -5.81
CA PRO A 62 -3.56 16.42 -6.83
C PRO A 62 -3.75 14.98 -6.30
N ALA A 63 -4.41 14.11 -7.06
CA ALA A 63 -4.52 12.67 -6.76
C ALA A 63 -3.14 12.04 -6.47
N THR A 64 -3.07 11.11 -5.51
CA THR A 64 -1.84 10.40 -5.16
C THR A 64 -1.71 9.11 -5.94
N LEU A 65 -0.49 8.83 -6.44
CA LEU A 65 -0.17 7.58 -7.11
C LEU A 65 0.20 6.50 -6.07
N CYS A 66 -0.44 5.34 -6.18
CA CYS A 66 -0.13 4.14 -5.42
C CYS A 66 0.37 3.06 -6.39
N SER A 67 1.52 2.48 -6.08
CA SER A 67 2.09 1.40 -6.89
C SER A 67 2.94 0.47 -6.04
N ALA A 68 2.94 -0.81 -6.39
CA ALA A 68 3.84 -1.78 -5.81
C ALA A 68 4.22 -2.83 -6.86
N GLU A 69 5.40 -3.42 -6.63
CA GLU A 69 5.93 -4.54 -7.37
C GLU A 69 6.12 -5.70 -6.39
N THR A 70 5.75 -6.91 -6.79
CA THR A 70 5.86 -8.09 -5.94
C THR A 70 6.45 -9.25 -6.71
N LEU A 71 7.13 -10.14 -5.98
CA LEU A 71 7.60 -11.39 -6.55
C LEU A 71 6.50 -12.44 -6.51
N SER A 72 5.92 -12.73 -7.67
CA SER A 72 4.89 -13.73 -7.87
C SER A 72 4.99 -14.30 -9.29
N TYR A 73 4.83 -15.62 -9.42
CA TYR A 73 4.92 -16.29 -10.71
C TYR A 73 3.52 -16.52 -11.28
N GLN A 74 3.28 -16.03 -12.49
CA GLN A 74 2.04 -16.17 -13.27
C GLN A 74 0.78 -15.53 -12.68
N HIS A 75 0.74 -15.19 -11.39
CA HIS A 75 -0.40 -14.55 -10.73
C HIS A 75 -0.02 -13.19 -10.12
N VAL A 76 -1.01 -12.33 -9.93
CA VAL A 76 -0.83 -11.11 -9.13
C VAL A 76 -0.56 -11.51 -7.68
N GLY A 77 0.57 -11.03 -7.14
CA GLY A 77 0.98 -11.34 -5.78
C GLY A 77 0.29 -10.50 -4.70
N ASP A 78 0.38 -10.99 -3.47
CA ASP A 78 0.01 -10.21 -2.28
C ASP A 78 0.97 -9.02 -2.10
N ILE A 79 0.40 -7.86 -1.80
CA ILE A 79 1.12 -6.64 -1.47
C ILE A 79 0.92 -6.40 0.02
N THR A 80 2.01 -6.51 0.79
CA THR A 80 2.06 -6.01 2.16
C THR A 80 1.90 -4.49 2.15
N GLN A 81 1.43 -3.92 3.26
CA GLN A 81 1.14 -2.48 3.34
C GLN A 81 2.29 -1.63 2.78
N THR A 82 2.00 -0.89 1.72
CA THR A 82 2.96 -0.11 0.93
C THR A 82 2.46 1.33 0.82
N ASN A 83 3.35 2.29 1.05
CA ASN A 83 3.01 3.71 0.97
C ASN A 83 2.80 4.14 -0.48
N CYS A 84 1.83 5.03 -0.68
CA CYS A 84 1.68 5.76 -1.93
C CYS A 84 2.69 6.92 -2.00
N THR A 85 2.64 7.70 -3.08
CA THR A 85 3.51 8.87 -3.24
C THR A 85 3.25 9.92 -2.15
N GLU A 86 1.99 10.10 -1.75
CA GLU A 86 1.61 10.74 -0.50
C GLU A 86 1.84 9.77 0.68
N PRO A 87 2.84 10.01 1.56
CA PRO A 87 3.27 9.04 2.57
C PRO A 87 2.26 8.81 3.69
N SER A 88 1.29 9.71 3.88
CA SER A 88 0.18 9.50 4.82
C SER A 88 -0.83 8.46 4.33
N ILE A 89 -0.76 8.07 3.05
CA ILE A 89 -1.63 7.06 2.44
C ILE A 89 -0.83 5.80 2.12
N SER A 90 -1.39 4.66 2.46
CA SER A 90 -0.84 3.35 2.10
C SER A 90 -1.93 2.40 1.66
N PHE A 91 -1.54 1.29 1.03
CA PHE A 91 -2.48 0.27 0.60
C PHE A 91 -1.89 -1.13 0.79
N ASN A 92 -2.75 -2.12 0.90
CA ASN A 92 -2.38 -3.53 0.75
C ASN A 92 -3.22 -4.15 -0.37
N LEU A 93 -2.79 -5.30 -0.87
CA LEU A 93 -3.62 -6.14 -1.72
C LEU A 93 -3.43 -7.58 -1.28
N THR A 94 -4.51 -8.27 -0.95
CA THR A 94 -4.45 -9.67 -0.49
C THR A 94 -5.34 -10.53 -1.35
N ARG A 95 -4.77 -11.58 -1.97
CA ARG A 95 -5.51 -12.57 -2.74
C ARG A 95 -6.47 -13.31 -1.82
N THR A 96 -7.68 -13.53 -2.33
CA THR A 96 -8.74 -14.23 -1.62
C THR A 96 -8.86 -15.66 -2.15
N SER A 97 -9.50 -16.54 -1.38
CA SER A 97 -9.62 -17.97 -1.71
C SER A 97 -10.41 -18.26 -2.99
N ASP A 98 -11.17 -17.30 -3.48
CA ASP A 98 -11.95 -17.34 -4.72
C ASP A 98 -11.17 -16.76 -5.93
N ASN A 99 -9.85 -16.64 -5.84
CA ASN A 99 -8.97 -15.99 -6.82
C ASN A 99 -9.26 -14.50 -7.05
N GLY A 100 -10.05 -13.88 -6.17
CA GLY A 100 -10.22 -12.43 -6.10
C GLY A 100 -9.09 -11.74 -5.35
N ALA A 101 -9.31 -10.47 -5.02
CA ALA A 101 -8.40 -9.73 -4.16
C ALA A 101 -9.18 -8.78 -3.24
N LYS A 102 -8.62 -8.54 -2.07
CA LYS A 102 -9.03 -7.47 -1.16
C LYS A 102 -8.01 -6.34 -1.25
N LEU A 103 -8.46 -5.16 -1.65
CA LEU A 103 -7.68 -3.92 -1.62
C LEU A 103 -8.09 -3.14 -0.37
N ASP A 104 -7.19 -3.03 0.61
CA ASP A 104 -7.36 -2.07 1.70
C ASP A 104 -6.55 -0.80 1.40
N ILE A 105 -7.17 0.36 1.61
CA ILE A 105 -6.54 1.67 1.55
C ILE A 105 -6.57 2.25 2.96
N PHE A 106 -5.43 2.78 3.40
CA PHE A 106 -5.24 3.35 4.71
C PHE A 106 -4.79 4.81 4.60
N TRP A 107 -5.34 5.68 5.44
CA TRP A 107 -4.90 7.06 5.56
C TRP A 107 -4.70 7.45 7.02
N ILE A 108 -3.46 7.84 7.34
CA ILE A 108 -3.08 8.42 8.63
C ILE A 108 -3.56 9.87 8.69
N LEU A 109 -4.49 10.15 9.62
CA LEU A 109 -4.97 11.50 9.93
C LEU A 109 -4.13 12.13 11.05
N ALA A 110 -4.09 13.47 11.09
CA ALA A 110 -3.21 14.21 12.00
C ALA A 110 -3.53 14.01 13.50
N GLU A 111 -4.76 13.64 13.88
CA GLU A 111 -5.13 13.27 15.26
C GLU A 111 -6.31 12.28 15.29
N PRO A 112 -6.37 11.40 16.30
CA PRO A 112 -5.88 10.03 16.22
C PRO A 112 -6.82 9.16 15.36
N GLY A 113 -6.40 8.89 14.12
CA GLY A 113 -7.23 8.09 13.23
C GLY A 113 -6.45 7.48 12.10
N LEU A 114 -6.49 6.15 12.01
CA LEU A 114 -6.20 5.47 10.75
C LEU A 114 -7.54 5.25 10.06
N LEU A 115 -7.80 5.95 8.97
CA LEU A 115 -9.00 5.70 8.17
C LEU A 115 -8.72 4.54 7.22
N GLN A 116 -9.54 3.51 7.25
CA GLN A 116 -9.44 2.35 6.36
C GLN A 116 -10.66 2.27 5.45
N GLY A 117 -10.43 1.98 4.17
CA GLY A 117 -11.46 1.60 3.21
C GLY A 117 -11.09 0.30 2.53
N THR A 118 -12.07 -0.59 2.35
CA THR A 118 -11.86 -1.91 1.75
C THR A 118 -12.68 -2.05 0.47
N TYR A 119 -12.06 -2.56 -0.58
CA TYR A 119 -12.73 -2.97 -1.81
C TYR A 119 -12.44 -4.44 -2.10
N LEU A 120 -13.50 -5.20 -2.36
CA LEU A 120 -13.41 -6.61 -2.77
C LEU A 120 -13.48 -6.68 -4.29
N ILE A 121 -12.42 -7.22 -4.88
CA ILE A 121 -12.28 -7.47 -6.31
C ILE A 121 -12.68 -8.92 -6.55
N PRO A 122 -13.77 -9.17 -7.30
CA PRO A 122 -14.18 -10.52 -7.68
C PRO A 122 -13.11 -11.30 -8.44
N GLY A 123 -13.03 -12.61 -8.23
CA GLY A 123 -12.04 -13.48 -8.88
C GLY A 123 -12.19 -13.57 -10.40
N ASP A 124 -13.40 -13.42 -10.93
CA ASP A 124 -13.65 -13.39 -12.38
C ASP A 124 -13.08 -12.15 -13.08
N GLN A 125 -12.59 -11.16 -12.32
CA GLN A 125 -11.87 -10.01 -12.85
C GLN A 125 -10.36 -10.23 -12.98
N PHE A 126 -9.83 -11.37 -12.53
CA PHE A 126 -8.44 -11.78 -12.76
C PHE A 126 -8.42 -12.94 -13.75
N VAL A 127 -7.92 -12.67 -14.96
CA VAL A 127 -7.93 -13.64 -16.05
C VAL A 127 -6.52 -14.08 -16.37
N ASN A 128 -6.30 -15.40 -16.36
CA ASN A 128 -5.06 -15.99 -16.82
C ASN A 128 -5.06 -16.11 -18.34
N SER A 129 -3.99 -15.65 -18.96
CA SER A 129 -3.77 -15.64 -20.41
C SER A 129 -2.37 -16.16 -20.75
N GLY A 130 -2.17 -16.56 -22.01
CA GLY A 130 -0.88 -17.05 -22.51
C GLY A 130 -0.72 -18.57 -22.47
N VAL A 131 0.44 -19.04 -22.95
CA VAL A 131 0.79 -20.47 -23.04
C VAL A 131 2.21 -20.72 -22.58
N ALA A 132 2.44 -21.94 -22.07
CA ALA A 132 3.74 -22.41 -21.58
C ALA A 132 4.36 -21.43 -20.57
N THR A 133 5.50 -20.82 -20.89
CA THR A 133 6.20 -19.90 -19.99
C THR A 133 5.67 -18.47 -20.05
N SER A 134 4.74 -18.16 -20.96
CA SER A 134 4.15 -16.84 -21.19
C SER A 134 2.84 -16.63 -20.42
N VAL A 135 2.50 -17.57 -19.53
CA VAL A 135 1.30 -17.45 -18.70
C VAL A 135 1.44 -16.24 -17.79
N HIS A 136 0.39 -15.44 -17.73
CA HIS A 136 0.26 -14.27 -16.89
C HIS A 136 -1.21 -14.07 -16.50
N GLU A 137 -1.44 -13.27 -15.48
CA GLU A 137 -2.74 -12.93 -14.94
C GLU A 137 -2.92 -11.43 -15.10
N ASP A 138 -4.05 -11.02 -15.65
CA ASP A 138 -4.42 -9.61 -15.82
C ASP A 138 -5.70 -9.30 -15.07
N TYR A 139 -5.73 -8.13 -14.45
CA TYR A 139 -6.97 -7.51 -14.00
C TYR A 139 -7.74 -6.90 -15.19
N ILE A 140 -8.95 -7.39 -15.43
CA ILE A 140 -9.83 -6.96 -16.53
C ILE A 140 -11.08 -6.19 -16.07
N GLY A 141 -11.25 -5.97 -14.76
CA GLY A 141 -12.41 -5.31 -14.20
C GLY A 141 -12.41 -3.78 -14.37
N SER A 142 -13.30 -3.10 -13.63
CA SER A 142 -13.40 -1.65 -13.67
C SER A 142 -12.13 -0.98 -13.15
N LYS A 143 -11.53 -0.12 -13.97
CA LYS A 143 -10.34 0.67 -13.59
C LYS A 143 -10.67 1.84 -12.66
N SER A 144 -11.96 2.12 -12.43
CA SER A 144 -12.39 3.20 -11.54
C SER A 144 -13.53 2.75 -10.65
N PHE A 145 -13.42 3.02 -9.36
CA PHE A 145 -14.42 2.68 -8.35
C PHE A 145 -14.26 3.55 -7.10
N SER A 146 -15.32 3.63 -6.30
CA SER A 146 -15.36 4.42 -5.07
C SER A 146 -15.53 3.50 -3.86
N ILE A 147 -14.82 3.81 -2.78
CA ILE A 147 -14.93 3.13 -1.50
C ILE A 147 -15.53 4.12 -0.50
N SER A 148 -16.81 3.97 -0.18
CA SER A 148 -17.54 4.87 0.73
C SER A 148 -17.68 4.34 2.15
N ASN A 149 -17.47 3.03 2.36
CA ASN A 149 -17.55 2.41 3.68
C ASN A 149 -16.19 2.55 4.39
N LEU A 150 -15.90 3.75 4.85
CA LEU A 150 -14.66 4.06 5.55
C LEU A 150 -14.82 3.82 7.04
N THR A 151 -13.87 3.11 7.64
CA THR A 151 -13.83 2.77 9.06
C THR A 151 -12.67 3.49 9.71
N LEU A 152 -12.94 4.21 10.81
CA LEU A 152 -11.88 4.74 11.65
C LEU A 152 -11.32 3.59 12.50
N VAL A 153 -10.15 3.09 12.10
CA VAL A 153 -9.37 2.14 12.87
C VAL A 153 -8.64 2.97 13.93
N HIS A 154 -9.12 2.94 15.16
CA HIS A 154 -8.46 3.63 16.26
C HIS A 154 -7.06 3.01 16.43
N SER A 155 -6.02 3.78 16.13
CA SER A 155 -4.67 3.44 16.53
C SER A 155 -4.62 3.54 18.04
N ILE A 156 -4.72 2.39 18.71
CA ILE A 156 -4.29 2.23 20.09
C ILE A 156 -2.76 2.40 20.02
N TRP A 157 -2.28 3.64 20.07
CA TRP A 157 -0.95 3.88 20.61
C TRP A 157 -1.03 3.45 22.08
N GLY A 158 -0.85 2.15 22.30
CA GLY A 158 -0.69 1.55 23.60
C GLY A 158 0.66 1.99 24.15
N ASN A 159 0.60 2.67 25.29
CA ASN A 159 1.64 2.89 26.32
C ASN A 159 3.07 3.19 25.86
#